data_AF-A0A1C2I439-F1
#
_entry.id   AF-A0A1C2I439-F1
#
_cell.length_a   1.000
_cell.length_b   1.000
_cell.length_c   1.000
_cell.angle_alpha   90.00
_cell.angle_beta   90.00
_cell.angle_gamma   90.00
#
_symmetry.space_group_name_H-M   'P 1'
#
loop_
_entity.id
_entity.type
_entity.pdbx_description
1 polymer ?
#
loop_
_entity_poly.entity_id
_entity_poly.type
_entity_poly.pdbx_seq_one_letter_code
_entity_poly.pdbx_strand_id
1 'polypeptide(L)'
;MILGLAAPVTASAVNLGIQGRVWPIAEINILKLLVESATQVNWHHVQQGLLKKAENWGSQLPQWNFPEVSQTKTVWFNPSISLVKPVYGPKKSRNGNYEWALLYPAGTTVNPLQYERPPTDMLFFNGTVPAQVDLAKQALKAFGASIYIVETAGNPENLAKSLDVPVYYANKGILARFPIRKLPTLMGVGTGPHEYDLALTELAPPFSVKQLQAYWNGMTVAPGVQHAQKP
;
A
#
# COMPACT_ATOMS: atom_id res chain seq x y z
N MET A 1 37.19 49.68 61.39
CA MET A 1 35.95 48.89 61.26
C MET A 1 35.98 48.21 59.90
N ILE A 2 36.23 46.89 59.93
CA ILE A 2 35.98 45.83 58.94
C ILE A 2 36.63 45.94 57.55
N LEU A 3 37.77 45.24 57.41
CA LEU A 3 38.37 44.76 56.16
C LEU A 3 37.59 43.51 55.72
N GLY A 4 36.91 43.55 54.57
CA GLY A 4 36.17 42.40 54.04
C GLY A 4 37.09 41.46 53.23
N LEU A 5 37.34 40.26 53.74
CA LEU A 5 37.97 39.17 52.97
C LEU A 5 37.02 38.67 51.88
N ALA A 6 37.41 38.81 50.61
CA ALA A 6 36.77 38.11 49.50
C ALA A 6 37.47 36.75 49.31
N ALA A 7 36.77 35.65 49.58
CA ALA A 7 37.26 34.30 49.32
C ALA A 7 37.12 33.94 47.83
N PRO A 8 38.13 33.34 47.18
CA PRO A 8 38.00 32.91 45.79
C PRO A 8 37.14 31.64 45.71
N VAL A 9 36.08 31.70 44.90
CA VAL A 9 35.30 30.51 44.50
C VAL A 9 36.12 29.75 43.47
N THR A 10 36.58 28.55 43.82
CA THR A 10 37.23 27.64 42.87
C THR A 10 36.16 26.87 42.10
N ALA A 11 36.00 27.21 40.81
CA ALA A 11 35.18 26.42 39.89
C ALA A 11 35.95 25.14 39.52
N SER A 12 35.44 23.97 39.92
CA SER A 12 36.01 22.69 39.51
C SER A 12 35.28 22.20 38.26
N ALA A 13 35.96 22.23 37.12
CA ALA A 13 35.45 21.68 35.87
C ALA A 13 35.61 20.16 35.88
N VAL A 14 34.48 19.44 35.95
CA VAL A 14 34.48 17.97 35.83
C VAL A 14 34.58 17.62 34.35
N ASN A 15 35.71 17.03 33.94
CA ASN A 15 35.85 16.45 32.61
C ASN A 15 35.02 15.17 32.53
N LEU A 16 33.86 15.24 31.87
CA LEU A 16 32.93 14.11 31.71
C LEU A 16 33.39 13.08 30.65
N GLY A 17 34.62 13.21 30.14
CA GLY A 17 35.17 12.36 29.11
C GLY A 17 34.46 12.49 27.76
N ILE A 18 34.72 11.55 26.87
CA ILE A 18 34.05 11.45 25.58
C ILE A 18 32.88 10.47 25.73
N GLN A 19 31.65 10.96 25.70
CA GLN A 19 30.46 10.11 25.60
C GLN A 19 30.10 9.90 24.13
N GLY A 20 30.66 8.86 23.52
CA GLY A 20 30.35 8.47 22.14
C GLY A 20 31.53 7.78 21.45
N ARG A 21 31.25 7.08 20.35
CA ARG A 21 32.29 6.50 19.50
C ARG A 21 32.99 7.63 18.72
N VAL A 22 34.23 7.94 19.09
CA VAL A 22 35.12 8.82 18.32
C VAL A 22 35.76 8.01 17.20
N TRP A 23 35.43 8.35 15.97
CA TRP A 23 35.99 7.70 14.79
C TRP A 23 37.28 8.43 14.36
N PRO A 24 38.37 7.71 14.05
CA PRO A 24 39.54 8.32 13.42
C PRO A 24 39.16 8.89 12.04
N ILE A 25 39.81 9.98 11.61
CA ILE A 25 39.62 10.64 10.30
C ILE A 25 40.33 9.82 9.19
N ALA A 26 40.19 8.50 9.22
CA ALA A 26 40.69 7.57 8.22
C ALA A 26 39.54 6.67 7.80
N GLU A 27 39.29 6.57 6.49
CA GLU A 27 38.20 5.77 5.95
C GLU A 27 38.46 4.28 6.25
N ILE A 28 37.67 3.72 7.16
CA ILE A 28 37.70 2.29 7.46
C ILE A 28 37.21 1.55 6.22
N ASN A 29 37.91 0.49 5.83
CA ASN A 29 37.45 -0.38 4.76
C ASN A 29 36.07 -0.99 5.14
N ILE A 30 35.03 -0.57 4.44
CA ILE A 30 33.63 -0.95 4.72
C ILE A 30 33.44 -2.47 4.69
N LEU A 31 34.15 -3.21 3.83
CA LEU A 31 34.06 -4.66 3.78
C LEU A 31 34.58 -5.30 5.08
N LYS A 32 35.70 -4.80 5.63
CA LYS A 32 36.20 -5.26 6.92
C LYS A 32 35.22 -4.98 8.05
N LEU A 33 34.65 -3.77 8.07
CA LEU A 33 33.63 -3.38 9.05
C LEU A 33 32.38 -4.28 8.98
N LEU A 34 31.90 -4.58 7.77
CA LEU A 34 30.74 -5.47 7.57
C LEU A 34 31.05 -6.91 8.02
N VAL A 35 32.24 -7.43 7.72
CA VAL A 35 32.67 -8.77 8.16
C VAL A 35 32.76 -8.83 9.68
N GLU A 36 33.45 -7.88 10.31
CA GLU A 36 33.56 -7.80 11.77
C GLU A 36 32.18 -7.70 12.43
N SER A 37 31.31 -6.84 11.89
CA SER A 37 29.93 -6.70 12.38
C SER A 37 29.15 -8.01 12.23
N ALA A 38 29.28 -8.71 11.10
CA ALA A 38 28.60 -9.98 10.85
C ALA A 38 29.06 -11.11 11.78
N THR A 39 30.33 -11.12 12.21
CA THR A 39 30.83 -12.09 13.20
C THR A 39 30.28 -11.88 14.61
N GLN A 40 29.83 -10.66 14.93
CA GLN A 40 29.25 -10.32 16.22
C GLN A 40 27.73 -10.53 16.28
N VAL A 41 27.09 -10.89 15.15
CA VAL A 41 25.66 -11.14 15.08
C VAL A 41 25.35 -12.59 15.44
N ASN A 42 24.45 -12.78 16.41
CA ASN A 42 23.84 -14.08 16.65
C ASN A 42 22.79 -14.38 15.57
N TRP A 43 23.24 -15.01 14.48
CA TRP A 43 22.39 -15.35 13.33
C TRP A 43 21.22 -16.25 13.69
N HIS A 44 21.39 -17.15 14.66
CA HIS A 44 20.31 -18.01 15.13
C HIS A 44 19.20 -17.20 15.80
N HIS A 45 19.56 -16.25 16.66
CA HIS A 45 18.59 -15.35 17.29
C HIS A 45 17.88 -14.46 16.26
N VAL A 46 18.63 -13.91 15.29
CA VAL A 46 18.03 -13.12 14.19
C VAL A 46 17.04 -13.96 13.40
N GLN A 47 17.41 -15.19 13.01
CA GLN A 47 16.53 -16.10 12.28
C GLN A 47 15.27 -16.44 13.08
N GLN A 48 15.41 -16.80 14.37
CA GLN A 48 14.24 -17.04 15.23
C GLN A 48 13.34 -15.81 15.34
N GLY A 49 13.93 -14.61 15.45
CA GLY A 49 13.20 -13.35 15.49
C GLY A 49 12.45 -13.09 14.18
N LEU A 50 13.05 -13.40 13.03
CA LEU A 50 12.41 -13.28 11.73
C LEU A 50 11.27 -14.29 11.57
N LEU A 51 11.46 -15.55 11.98
CA LEU A 51 10.41 -16.58 11.94
C LEU A 51 9.21 -16.19 12.79
N LYS A 52 9.42 -15.78 14.04
CA LYS A 52 8.35 -15.31 14.93
C LYS A 52 7.61 -14.09 14.37
N LYS A 53 8.34 -13.17 13.72
CA LYS A 53 7.72 -12.01 13.06
C LYS A 53 6.92 -12.42 11.83
N ALA A 54 7.40 -13.38 11.05
CA ALA A 54 6.68 -13.91 9.90
C ALA A 54 5.39 -14.62 10.33
N GLU A 55 5.46 -15.51 11.33
CA GLU A 55 4.31 -16.24 11.88
C GLU A 55 3.19 -15.32 12.40
N ASN A 56 3.57 -14.16 12.95
CA ASN A 56 2.63 -13.20 13.53
C ASN A 56 2.36 -12.00 12.62
N TRP A 57 2.89 -11.98 11.39
CA TRP A 57 2.80 -10.79 10.54
C TRP A 57 1.36 -10.45 10.24
N GLY A 58 0.56 -11.43 9.79
CA GLY A 58 -0.85 -11.23 9.44
C GLY A 58 -1.71 -10.74 10.60
N SER A 59 -1.45 -11.19 11.83
CA SER A 59 -2.20 -10.78 13.02
C SER A 59 -1.79 -9.41 13.58
N GLN A 60 -0.61 -8.91 13.20
CA GLN A 60 -0.08 -7.60 13.61
C GLN A 60 -0.40 -6.49 12.62
N LEU A 61 -1.07 -6.80 11.50
CA LEU A 61 -1.44 -5.80 10.51
C LEU A 61 -2.42 -4.77 11.10
N PRO A 62 -2.26 -3.47 10.78
CA PRO A 62 -3.25 -2.46 11.13
C PRO A 62 -4.64 -2.84 10.60
N GLN A 63 -5.65 -2.69 11.46
CA GLN A 63 -7.02 -3.07 11.15
C GLN A 63 -7.79 -1.84 10.66
N TRP A 64 -8.13 -1.80 9.38
CA TRP A 64 -8.85 -0.69 8.77
C TRP A 64 -10.35 -1.02 8.72
N ASN A 65 -11.07 -0.47 9.69
CA ASN A 65 -12.52 -0.60 9.77
C ASN A 65 -13.20 0.56 9.03
N PHE A 66 -14.15 0.21 8.17
CA PHE A 66 -14.98 1.17 7.46
C PHE A 66 -16.46 0.84 7.70
N PRO A 67 -17.34 1.85 7.75
CA PRO A 67 -18.76 1.61 7.95
C PRO A 67 -19.41 0.90 6.76
N GLU A 68 -20.48 0.15 7.03
CA GLU A 68 -21.33 -0.44 6.00
C GLU A 68 -22.31 0.60 5.42
N VAL A 69 -23.01 0.23 4.35
CA VAL A 69 -24.04 1.05 3.69
C VAL A 69 -25.39 0.32 3.67
N SER A 70 -26.48 1.10 3.74
CA SER A 70 -27.85 0.58 3.65
C SER A 70 -28.34 0.42 2.21
N GLN A 71 -27.71 1.09 1.25
CA GLN A 71 -28.06 1.03 -0.17
C GLN A 71 -26.80 0.90 -1.03
N THR A 72 -26.88 0.01 -2.01
CA THR A 72 -25.79 -0.16 -2.98
C THR A 72 -25.73 1.02 -3.93
N LYS A 73 -24.53 1.58 -4.12
CA LYS A 73 -24.30 2.68 -5.05
C LYS A 73 -22.89 2.66 -5.60
N THR A 74 -22.72 3.19 -6.80
CA THR A 74 -21.41 3.42 -7.41
C THR A 74 -21.02 4.87 -7.28
N VAL A 75 -19.81 5.11 -6.79
CA VAL A 75 -19.16 6.43 -6.77
C VAL A 75 -18.03 6.41 -7.79
N TRP A 76 -18.03 7.39 -8.69
CA TRP A 76 -16.99 7.54 -9.70
C TRP A 76 -15.82 8.34 -9.15
N PHE A 77 -14.61 7.84 -9.35
CA PHE A 77 -13.39 8.50 -8.91
C PHE A 77 -12.40 8.65 -10.06
N ASN A 78 -11.98 9.88 -10.33
CA ASN A 78 -10.98 10.17 -11.34
C ASN A 78 -9.57 9.96 -10.75
N PRO A 79 -8.77 8.99 -11.24
CA PRO A 79 -7.47 8.66 -10.68
C PRO A 79 -6.31 9.55 -11.21
N SER A 80 -6.64 10.66 -11.89
CA SER A 80 -5.65 11.59 -12.43
C SER A 80 -4.70 12.12 -11.35
N ILE A 81 -3.43 12.24 -11.71
CA ILE A 81 -2.39 12.81 -10.86
C ILE A 81 -1.82 14.04 -11.55
N SER A 82 -1.70 15.14 -10.81
CA SER A 82 -0.99 16.33 -11.27
C SER A 82 0.40 16.40 -10.64
N LEU A 83 1.42 16.58 -11.46
CA LEU A 83 2.80 16.68 -11.00
C LEU A 83 3.03 18.04 -10.33
N VAL A 84 3.37 18.05 -9.05
CA VAL A 84 3.72 19.29 -8.32
C VAL A 84 5.11 19.80 -8.71
N LYS A 85 6.01 18.89 -9.09
CA LYS A 85 7.38 19.20 -9.49
C LYS A 85 7.65 18.67 -10.91
N PRO A 86 8.51 19.34 -11.68
CA PRO A 86 8.95 18.82 -12.96
C PRO A 86 9.69 17.48 -12.78
N VAL A 87 9.57 16.61 -13.77
CA VAL A 87 10.32 15.35 -13.87
C VAL A 87 11.39 15.51 -14.93
N TYR A 88 12.63 15.31 -14.54
CA TYR A 88 13.79 15.26 -15.44
C TYR A 88 14.23 13.82 -15.63
N GLY A 89 14.89 13.54 -16.75
CA GLY A 89 15.47 12.23 -17.01
C GLY A 89 16.37 12.24 -18.24
N PRO A 90 17.14 11.16 -18.45
CA PRO A 90 18.02 11.04 -19.60
C PRO A 90 17.20 10.90 -20.88
N LYS A 91 17.43 11.80 -21.84
CA LYS A 91 16.84 11.75 -23.19
C LYS A 91 17.95 11.57 -24.21
N LYS A 92 17.76 10.67 -25.17
CA LYS A 92 18.72 10.44 -26.24
C LYS A 92 18.73 11.65 -27.19
N SER A 93 19.86 12.34 -27.25
CA SER A 93 20.12 13.44 -28.15
C SER A 93 20.34 12.94 -29.58
N ARG A 94 20.26 13.85 -30.56
CA ARG A 94 20.35 13.52 -31.99
C ARG A 94 21.71 12.92 -32.39
N ASN A 95 22.75 13.19 -31.59
CA ASN A 95 24.09 12.64 -31.71
C ASN A 95 24.25 11.23 -31.08
N GLY A 96 23.18 10.67 -30.49
CA GLY A 96 23.20 9.35 -29.87
C GLY A 96 23.56 9.33 -28.39
N ASN A 97 23.95 10.45 -27.79
CA ASN A 97 24.29 10.56 -26.36
C ASN A 97 23.05 10.76 -25.49
N TYR A 98 23.10 10.40 -24.22
CA TYR A 98 22.03 10.70 -23.26
C TYR A 98 22.32 12.01 -22.53
N GLU A 99 21.36 12.92 -22.54
CA GLU A 99 21.44 14.20 -21.85
C GLU A 99 20.29 14.33 -20.85
N TRP A 100 20.53 14.95 -19.70
CA TRP A 100 19.48 15.25 -18.73
C TRP A 100 18.56 16.32 -19.29
N ALA A 101 17.29 15.97 -19.49
CA ALA A 101 16.29 16.87 -20.05
C ALA A 101 15.01 16.84 -19.22
N LEU A 102 14.21 17.91 -19.33
CA LEU A 102 12.86 17.96 -18.79
C LEU A 102 12.00 16.96 -19.57
N LEU A 103 11.45 15.95 -18.88
CA LEU A 103 10.52 14.98 -19.45
C LEU A 103 9.08 15.46 -19.32
N TYR A 104 8.71 15.92 -18.12
CA TYR A 104 7.37 16.44 -17.84
C TYR A 104 7.46 17.71 -17.00
N PRO A 105 6.83 18.83 -17.43
CA PRO A 105 6.76 20.03 -16.62
C PRO A 105 5.90 19.83 -15.36
N ALA A 106 6.11 20.66 -14.34
CA ALA A 106 5.15 20.78 -13.25
C ALA A 106 3.77 21.22 -13.80
N GLY A 107 2.71 20.78 -13.15
CA GLY A 107 1.33 20.97 -13.61
C GLY A 107 0.85 19.96 -14.64
N THR A 108 1.73 19.09 -15.16
CA THR A 108 1.30 17.98 -16.04
C THR A 108 0.33 17.09 -15.29
N THR A 109 -0.89 16.92 -15.84
CA THR A 109 -1.91 16.02 -15.30
C THR A 109 -1.98 14.78 -16.17
N VAL A 110 -1.89 13.61 -15.54
CA VAL A 110 -1.89 12.30 -16.22
C VAL A 110 -2.93 11.41 -15.57
N ASN A 111 -3.82 10.84 -16.39
CA ASN A 111 -4.70 9.76 -15.96
C ASN A 111 -4.07 8.41 -16.35
N PRO A 112 -3.70 7.55 -15.39
CA PRO A 112 -3.10 6.25 -15.70
C PRO A 112 -3.97 5.38 -16.62
N LEU A 113 -5.30 5.50 -16.54
CA LEU A 113 -6.25 4.71 -17.33
C LEU A 113 -6.25 5.05 -18.82
N GLN A 114 -5.61 6.16 -19.22
CA GLN A 114 -5.38 6.49 -20.63
C GLN A 114 -4.27 5.65 -21.26
N TYR A 115 -3.40 5.04 -20.45
CA TYR A 115 -2.23 4.29 -20.91
C TYR A 115 -2.40 2.80 -20.65
N GLU A 116 -2.93 2.44 -19.48
CA GLU A 116 -3.09 1.05 -19.07
C GLU A 116 -4.38 0.88 -18.26
N ARG A 117 -5.17 -0.12 -18.65
CA ARG A 117 -6.41 -0.46 -17.97
C ARG A 117 -6.22 -1.81 -17.28
N PRO A 118 -6.29 -1.87 -15.94
CA PRO A 118 -6.23 -3.14 -15.22
C PRO A 118 -7.31 -4.11 -15.71
N PRO A 119 -6.97 -5.37 -16.03
CA PRO A 119 -7.94 -6.37 -16.46
C PRO A 119 -8.73 -7.00 -15.29
N THR A 120 -8.38 -6.64 -14.05
CA THR A 120 -8.89 -7.26 -12.83
C THR A 120 -9.53 -6.23 -11.91
N ASP A 121 -10.71 -6.56 -11.39
CA ASP A 121 -11.39 -5.77 -10.36
C ASP A 121 -10.85 -6.14 -8.97
N MET A 122 -11.07 -5.26 -8.00
CA MET A 122 -10.68 -5.47 -6.61
C MET A 122 -11.91 -5.43 -5.71
N LEU A 123 -12.12 -6.48 -4.90
CA LEU A 123 -13.13 -6.50 -3.86
C LEU A 123 -12.46 -6.21 -2.51
N PHE A 124 -12.74 -5.04 -1.95
CA PHE A 124 -12.35 -4.67 -0.61
C PHE A 124 -13.39 -5.16 0.40
N PHE A 125 -12.96 -5.84 1.45
CA PHE A 125 -13.85 -6.38 2.48
C PHE A 125 -13.17 -6.42 3.86
N ASN A 126 -13.98 -6.46 4.90
CA ASN A 126 -13.53 -6.69 6.26
C ASN A 126 -13.54 -8.20 6.55
N GLY A 127 -12.35 -8.80 6.71
CA GLY A 127 -12.18 -10.22 7.01
C GLY A 127 -12.62 -10.64 8.42
N THR A 128 -12.92 -9.69 9.30
CA THR A 128 -13.53 -9.97 10.62
C THR A 128 -15.06 -10.10 10.54
N VAL A 129 -15.68 -9.75 9.41
CA VAL A 129 -17.15 -9.82 9.20
C VAL A 129 -17.48 -11.06 8.34
N PRO A 130 -18.09 -12.12 8.92
CA PRO A 130 -18.31 -13.38 8.22
C PRO A 130 -19.07 -13.25 6.88
N ALA A 131 -20.12 -12.42 6.85
CA ALA A 131 -20.91 -12.21 5.65
C ALA A 131 -20.10 -11.61 4.48
N GLN A 132 -19.09 -10.77 4.78
CA GLN A 132 -18.22 -10.18 3.75
C GLN A 132 -17.14 -11.17 3.30
N VAL A 133 -16.62 -12.00 4.22
CA VAL A 133 -15.72 -13.12 3.88
C VAL A 133 -16.41 -14.11 2.95
N ASP A 134 -17.67 -14.44 3.22
CA ASP A 134 -18.46 -15.34 2.39
C ASP A 134 -18.73 -14.75 1.00
N LEU A 135 -18.99 -13.43 0.91
CA LEU A 135 -19.06 -12.74 -0.37
C LEU A 135 -17.73 -12.86 -1.14
N ALA A 136 -16.59 -12.63 -0.49
CA ALA A 136 -15.28 -12.71 -1.13
C ALA A 136 -14.98 -14.11 -1.68
N LYS A 137 -15.29 -15.17 -0.91
CA LYS A 137 -15.19 -16.56 -1.34
C LYS A 137 -16.06 -16.85 -2.57
N GLN A 138 -17.31 -16.39 -2.54
CA GLN A 138 -18.23 -16.57 -3.66
C GLN A 138 -17.78 -15.79 -4.89
N ALA A 139 -17.22 -14.59 -4.72
CA ALA A 139 -16.68 -13.77 -5.80
C ALA A 139 -15.49 -14.47 -6.47
N LEU A 140 -14.54 -15.00 -5.71
CA LEU A 140 -13.43 -15.79 -6.26
C LEU A 140 -13.92 -17.00 -7.06
N LYS A 141 -14.91 -17.73 -6.54
CA LYS A 141 -15.51 -18.87 -7.24
C LYS A 141 -16.18 -18.45 -8.55
N ALA A 142 -16.81 -17.27 -8.58
CA ALA A 142 -17.56 -16.80 -9.74
C ALA A 142 -16.69 -16.14 -10.82
N PHE A 143 -15.67 -15.39 -10.43
CA PHE A 143 -14.88 -14.54 -11.33
C PHE A 143 -13.42 -15.00 -11.50
N GLY A 144 -12.92 -15.89 -10.63
CA GLY A 144 -11.57 -16.43 -10.71
C GLY A 144 -10.50 -15.33 -10.79
N ALA A 145 -9.66 -15.39 -11.82
CA ALA A 145 -8.56 -14.46 -12.03
C ALA A 145 -9.00 -13.02 -12.39
N SER A 146 -10.29 -12.78 -12.68
CA SER A 146 -10.80 -11.44 -12.97
C SER A 146 -11.06 -10.59 -11.72
N ILE A 147 -10.88 -11.16 -10.51
CA ILE A 147 -11.06 -10.43 -9.26
C ILE A 147 -9.91 -10.70 -8.28
N TYR A 148 -9.40 -9.63 -7.69
CA TYR A 148 -8.56 -9.70 -6.50
C TYR A 148 -9.37 -9.41 -5.25
N ILE A 149 -9.16 -10.20 -4.21
CA ILE A 149 -9.76 -9.94 -2.90
C ILE A 149 -8.74 -9.22 -2.01
N VAL A 150 -9.18 -8.11 -1.43
CA VAL A 150 -8.34 -7.20 -0.64
C VAL A 150 -8.96 -7.05 0.75
N GLU A 151 -8.29 -7.60 1.75
CA GLU A 151 -8.72 -7.57 3.14
C GLU A 151 -8.26 -6.28 3.84
N THR A 152 -9.18 -5.58 4.48
CA THR A 152 -8.87 -4.33 5.20
C THR A 152 -8.60 -4.55 6.69
N ALA A 153 -9.17 -5.61 7.26
CA ALA A 153 -9.04 -6.01 8.65
C ALA A 153 -9.23 -7.53 8.74
N GLY A 154 -8.46 -8.18 9.60
CA GLY A 154 -8.38 -9.62 9.82
C GLY A 154 -6.97 -10.16 9.56
N ASN A 155 -6.86 -11.37 9.04
CA ASN A 155 -5.59 -12.05 8.77
C ASN A 155 -5.57 -12.61 7.33
N PRO A 156 -5.04 -11.84 6.36
CA PRO A 156 -5.02 -12.23 4.95
C PRO A 156 -4.16 -13.45 4.67
N GLU A 157 -3.14 -13.72 5.49
CA GLU A 157 -2.34 -14.93 5.33
C GLU A 157 -3.15 -16.18 5.66
N ASN A 158 -3.94 -16.15 6.74
CA ASN A 158 -4.82 -17.27 7.09
C ASN A 158 -5.90 -17.48 6.03
N LEU A 159 -6.51 -16.40 5.54
CA LEU A 159 -7.52 -16.49 4.51
C LEU A 159 -6.92 -17.02 3.19
N ALA A 160 -5.75 -16.52 2.78
CA ALA A 160 -5.02 -17.02 1.60
C ALA A 160 -4.71 -18.51 1.70
N LYS A 161 -4.18 -18.97 2.84
CA LYS A 161 -3.94 -20.41 3.08
C LYS A 161 -5.22 -21.24 2.98
N SER A 162 -6.34 -20.72 3.49
CA SER A 162 -7.61 -21.45 3.47
C SER A 162 -8.26 -21.54 2.09
N LEU A 163 -7.97 -20.56 1.21
CA LEU A 163 -8.57 -20.46 -0.11
C LEU A 163 -7.65 -20.92 -1.25
N ASP A 164 -6.37 -21.17 -0.95
CA ASP A 164 -5.32 -21.49 -1.92
C ASP A 164 -5.20 -20.45 -3.05
N VAL A 165 -5.44 -19.19 -2.71
CA VAL A 165 -5.30 -18.05 -3.63
C VAL A 165 -4.71 -16.84 -2.90
N PRO A 166 -4.05 -15.91 -3.63
CA PRO A 166 -3.56 -14.68 -3.02
C PRO A 166 -4.69 -13.83 -2.43
N VAL A 167 -4.54 -13.45 -1.16
CA VAL A 167 -5.37 -12.43 -0.49
C VAL A 167 -4.48 -11.24 -0.19
N TYR A 168 -4.85 -10.08 -0.73
CA TYR A 168 -4.07 -8.87 -0.55
C TYR A 168 -4.50 -8.14 0.71
N TYR A 169 -3.58 -7.41 1.32
CA TYR A 169 -3.87 -6.53 2.44
C TYR A 169 -4.01 -5.08 1.97
N ALA A 170 -5.07 -4.39 2.38
CA ALA A 170 -5.28 -2.96 2.13
C ALA A 170 -4.32 -2.10 2.98
N ASN A 171 -3.06 -2.04 2.59
CA ASN A 171 -2.07 -1.22 3.28
C ASN A 171 -2.35 0.28 3.10
N LYS A 172 -1.64 1.11 3.89
CA LYS A 172 -1.77 2.57 3.84
C LYS A 172 -1.55 3.16 2.45
N GLY A 173 -0.68 2.58 1.62
CA GLY A 173 -0.41 3.04 0.26
C GLY A 173 -1.61 2.84 -0.67
N ILE A 174 -2.23 1.65 -0.62
CA ILE A 174 -3.44 1.33 -1.38
C ILE A 174 -4.59 2.25 -0.94
N LEU A 175 -4.80 2.39 0.37
CA LEU A 175 -5.87 3.23 0.93
C LEU A 175 -5.65 4.75 0.71
N ALA A 176 -4.41 5.19 0.56
CA ALA A 176 -4.11 6.57 0.19
C ALA A 176 -4.38 6.83 -1.31
N ARG A 177 -4.31 5.79 -2.14
CA ARG A 177 -4.48 5.90 -3.59
C ARG A 177 -5.94 5.75 -4.01
N PHE A 178 -6.67 4.84 -3.38
CA PHE A 178 -8.07 4.56 -3.69
C PHE A 178 -8.96 5.04 -2.53
N PRO A 179 -9.97 5.88 -2.78
CA PRO A 179 -10.77 6.49 -1.71
C PRO A 179 -11.84 5.52 -1.20
N ILE A 180 -11.43 4.37 -0.67
CA ILE A 180 -12.32 3.40 -0.01
C ILE A 180 -12.86 4.06 1.26
N ARG A 181 -14.18 4.16 1.36
CA ARG A 181 -14.88 4.80 2.50
C ARG A 181 -15.85 3.87 3.21
N LYS A 182 -16.26 2.79 2.54
CA LYS A 182 -17.30 1.86 2.96
C LYS A 182 -16.89 0.44 2.62
N LEU A 183 -17.44 -0.54 3.32
CA LEU A 183 -17.21 -1.95 3.03
C LEU A 183 -18.51 -2.76 3.03
N PRO A 184 -18.59 -3.81 2.20
CA PRO A 184 -17.62 -4.16 1.16
C PRO A 184 -17.70 -3.20 -0.04
N THR A 185 -16.60 -3.01 -0.76
CA THR A 185 -16.53 -2.17 -1.96
C THR A 185 -15.92 -2.94 -3.12
N LEU A 186 -16.66 -3.02 -4.24
CA LEU A 186 -16.13 -3.49 -5.52
C LEU A 186 -15.52 -2.30 -6.27
N MET A 187 -14.27 -2.43 -6.68
CA MET A 187 -13.55 -1.43 -7.44
C MET A 187 -13.14 -1.98 -8.80
N GLY A 188 -13.57 -1.32 -9.87
CA GLY A 188 -13.23 -1.66 -11.25
C GLY A 188 -12.99 -0.41 -12.09
N VAL A 189 -12.74 -0.60 -13.38
CA VAL A 189 -12.59 0.52 -14.33
C VAL A 189 -13.91 0.76 -15.03
N GLY A 190 -14.40 2.00 -15.03
CA GLY A 190 -15.67 2.34 -15.67
C GLY A 190 -15.71 2.06 -17.17
N THR A 191 -16.91 2.15 -17.73
CA THR A 191 -17.14 2.00 -19.18
C THR A 191 -17.98 3.16 -19.71
N GLY A 192 -17.95 3.35 -21.04
CA GLY A 192 -18.70 4.43 -21.69
C GLY A 192 -18.26 5.81 -21.17
N PRO A 193 -19.18 6.66 -20.67
CA PRO A 193 -18.85 8.00 -20.16
C PRO A 193 -17.82 8.02 -19.02
N HIS A 194 -17.61 6.90 -18.35
CA HIS A 194 -16.69 6.75 -17.21
C HIS A 194 -15.46 5.90 -17.54
N GLU A 195 -15.08 5.77 -18.80
CA GLU A 195 -13.97 4.89 -19.22
C GLU A 195 -12.61 5.23 -18.57
N TYR A 196 -12.44 6.47 -18.09
CA TYR A 196 -11.24 6.95 -17.39
C TYR A 196 -11.46 7.20 -15.90
N ASP A 197 -12.57 6.72 -15.33
CA ASP A 197 -12.85 6.76 -13.90
C ASP A 197 -12.78 5.35 -13.32
N LEU A 198 -12.45 5.27 -12.03
CA LEU A 198 -12.66 4.07 -11.23
C LEU A 198 -14.11 4.05 -10.72
N ALA A 199 -14.77 2.91 -10.89
CA ALA A 199 -16.05 2.62 -10.27
C ALA A 199 -15.80 2.11 -8.86
N LEU A 200 -16.30 2.81 -7.83
CA LEU A 200 -16.31 2.32 -6.45
C LEU A 200 -17.75 1.99 -6.06
N THR A 201 -18.14 0.72 -6.21
CA THR A 201 -19.46 0.24 -5.80
C THR A 201 -19.44 -0.16 -4.34
N GLU A 202 -20.03 0.68 -3.50
CA GLU A 202 -20.29 0.41 -2.09
C GLU A 202 -21.50 -0.54 -2.02
N LEU A 203 -21.32 -1.73 -1.47
CA LEU A 203 -22.34 -2.79 -1.48
C LEU A 203 -23.12 -2.80 -0.17
N ALA A 204 -24.44 -2.89 -0.27
CA ALA A 204 -25.32 -3.10 0.87
C ALA A 204 -25.74 -4.57 0.98
N PRO A 205 -25.97 -5.09 2.20
CA PRO A 205 -26.52 -6.43 2.37
C PRO A 205 -27.97 -6.53 1.83
N PRO A 206 -28.45 -7.73 1.49
CA PRO A 206 -27.72 -9.01 1.50
C PRO A 206 -26.70 -9.10 0.36
N PHE A 207 -25.48 -9.49 0.70
CA PHE A 207 -24.40 -9.61 -0.27
C PHE A 207 -24.58 -10.82 -1.17
N SER A 208 -24.39 -10.64 -2.48
CA SER A 208 -24.49 -11.76 -3.43
C SER A 208 -23.59 -11.58 -4.65
N VAL A 209 -23.22 -12.68 -5.29
CA VAL A 209 -22.51 -12.65 -6.58
C VAL A 209 -23.34 -11.95 -7.66
N LYS A 210 -24.66 -12.12 -7.66
CA LYS A 210 -25.55 -11.44 -8.61
C LYS A 210 -25.46 -9.92 -8.49
N GLN A 211 -25.32 -9.41 -7.27
CA GLN A 211 -25.07 -7.99 -7.03
C GLN A 211 -23.71 -7.57 -7.60
N LEU A 212 -22.64 -8.34 -7.37
CA LEU A 212 -21.33 -8.06 -7.97
C LEU A 212 -21.37 -8.04 -9.50
N GLN A 213 -22.09 -8.97 -10.12
CA GLN A 213 -22.27 -9.04 -11.58
C GLN A 213 -23.05 -7.83 -12.11
N ALA A 214 -24.13 -7.43 -11.42
CA ALA A 214 -24.93 -6.28 -11.80
C ALA A 214 -24.13 -4.97 -11.76
N TYR A 215 -23.20 -4.87 -10.79
CA TYR A 215 -22.37 -3.68 -10.56
C TYR A 215 -20.94 -3.77 -11.08
N TRP A 216 -20.62 -4.80 -11.88
CA TRP A 216 -19.28 -5.00 -12.43
C TRP A 216 -18.85 -3.77 -13.23
N ASN A 217 -17.64 -3.23 -12.98
CA ASN A 217 -17.17 -1.99 -13.61
C ASN A 217 -18.12 -0.78 -13.47
N GLY A 218 -18.92 -0.75 -12.39
CA GLY A 218 -19.89 0.32 -12.13
C GLY A 218 -21.11 0.30 -13.05
N MET A 219 -21.32 -0.78 -13.81
CA MET A 219 -22.55 -0.98 -14.55
C MET A 219 -23.74 -1.20 -13.60
N THR A 220 -24.96 -1.27 -14.12
CA THR A 220 -26.16 -1.64 -13.33
C THR A 220 -26.94 -2.78 -13.99
N VAL A 221 -26.28 -3.56 -14.85
CA VAL A 221 -26.90 -4.38 -15.91
C VAL A 221 -28.03 -5.26 -15.37
N ALA A 222 -29.24 -5.09 -15.92
CA ALA A 222 -30.33 -6.07 -15.81
C ALA A 222 -29.83 -7.42 -16.36
N PRO A 223 -30.14 -8.56 -15.73
CA PRO A 223 -29.41 -9.81 -15.88
C PRO A 223 -29.38 -10.30 -17.34
N GLY A 224 -28.18 -10.46 -17.93
CA GLY A 224 -28.00 -11.22 -19.16
C GLY A 224 -27.06 -10.62 -20.21
N VAL A 225 -25.76 -10.50 -19.91
CA VAL A 225 -24.74 -10.51 -20.97
C VAL A 225 -23.61 -11.42 -20.51
N GLN A 226 -23.59 -12.64 -21.05
CA GLN A 226 -22.46 -13.55 -20.94
C GLN A 226 -21.26 -12.87 -21.62
N HIS A 227 -20.17 -12.67 -20.89
CA HIS A 227 -18.91 -12.30 -21.51
C HIS A 227 -18.47 -13.47 -22.39
N ALA A 228 -18.67 -13.30 -23.70
CA ALA A 228 -18.12 -14.20 -24.70
C ALA A 228 -16.60 -14.25 -24.53
N GLN A 229 -16.09 -15.43 -24.18
CA GLN A 229 -14.69 -15.76 -24.36
C GLN A 229 -14.36 -15.57 -25.84
N LYS A 230 -13.45 -14.65 -26.13
CA LYS A 230 -12.89 -14.49 -27.47
C LYS A 230 -11.89 -15.64 -27.71
N PRO A 231 -11.85 -16.24 -28.92
CA PRO A 231 -11.04 -17.42 -29.24
C PRO A 231 -9.54 -17.23 -29.05
#